data_AF-A0A836J7A3-F1
#
_entry.id   AF-A0A836J7A3-F1
#
_cell.length_a   1.000
_cell.length_b   1.000
_cell.length_c   1.000
_cell.angle_alpha   90.00
_cell.angle_beta   90.00
_cell.angle_gamma   90.00
#
_symmetry.space_group_name_H-M   'P 1'
#
loop_
_entity.id
_entity.type
_entity.pdbx_description
1 polymer ?
#
loop_
_entity_poly.entity_id
_entity_poly.type
_entity_poly.pdbx_seq_one_letter_code
_entity_poly.pdbx_strand_id
1 'polypeptide(L)'
;MRNHVALAAIHGTLVSWLQYTLNCGHHDISQACQNFIKWNLELVAKTADFGNFDLDILVSLLHQSSLVVKDEMTLYKCLEHWLNYQASRLRAQLLPEEVEATLYQLVIAVMSPVRFPMMSPRQLADLLMSPLTKKYKEFFVERMSIGMSFHSGQINRVKEVSMSEKDGALLFEPRLYTVDTCSSLLTIENFHSLPSYHMRTLVFSSHSSLAEYAGDRVCEWVVDIYPKGVWFKKFFLIVWQGTVEMPEHVKRSVRLSLTCKEPLNSNMRVKIGVLIYGLQDGVEHIARVTEIIHRFSKKDRVLNLDDLLPFEELNPQQGSVSENVVSPFLVGPNKDMLKLHIVISPAN
;
A
#
# COMPACT_ATOMS: atom_id res chain seq x y z
N MET A 1 -0.62 -6.87 23.76
CA MET A 1 -1.58 -6.49 22.71
C MET A 1 -0.90 -6.22 21.37
N ARG A 2 0.08 -5.31 21.28
CA ARG A 2 0.76 -4.97 20.01
C ARG A 2 1.30 -6.18 19.23
N ASN A 3 1.89 -7.15 19.94
CA ASN A 3 2.45 -8.38 19.33
C ASN A 3 1.39 -9.45 19.01
N HIS A 4 0.09 -9.17 19.17
CA HIS A 4 -1.01 -10.10 18.85
C HIS A 4 -2.12 -9.47 17.98
N VAL A 5 -1.84 -8.32 17.35
CA VAL A 5 -2.80 -7.62 16.48
C VAL A 5 -3.21 -8.48 15.27
N ALA A 6 -2.27 -9.24 14.69
CA ALA A 6 -2.56 -10.12 13.56
C ALA A 6 -3.53 -11.25 13.93
N LEU A 7 -3.35 -11.84 15.12
CA LEU A 7 -4.26 -12.86 15.67
C LEU A 7 -5.62 -12.24 16.00
N ALA A 8 -5.66 -11.07 16.63
CA ALA A 8 -6.89 -10.33 16.90
C ALA A 8 -7.68 -10.02 15.62
N ALA A 9 -7.00 -9.81 14.49
CA ALA A 9 -7.66 -9.64 13.19
C ALA A 9 -8.39 -10.91 12.76
N ILE A 10 -7.73 -12.06 12.78
CA ILE A 10 -8.33 -13.34 12.34
C ILE A 10 -9.44 -13.82 13.28
N HIS A 11 -9.26 -13.60 14.59
CA HIS A 11 -10.30 -13.91 15.58
C HIS A 11 -11.40 -12.86 15.62
N GLY A 12 -11.31 -11.80 14.80
CA GLY A 12 -12.35 -10.80 14.67
C GLY A 12 -12.36 -9.71 15.75
N THR A 13 -11.59 -9.86 16.82
CA THR A 13 -11.57 -8.89 17.93
C THR A 13 -10.84 -7.57 17.63
N LEU A 14 -10.31 -7.37 16.41
CA LEU A 14 -9.52 -6.19 16.08
C LEU A 14 -10.32 -4.88 16.15
N VAL A 15 -11.57 -4.89 15.71
CA VAL A 15 -12.41 -3.67 15.70
C VAL A 15 -12.77 -3.25 17.12
N SER A 16 -13.09 -4.21 18.00
CA SER A 16 -13.35 -3.95 19.41
C SER A 16 -12.10 -3.47 20.14
N TRP A 17 -10.91 -3.99 19.80
CA TRP A 17 -9.64 -3.49 20.31
C TRP A 17 -9.38 -2.04 19.86
N LEU A 18 -9.68 -1.71 18.60
CA LEU A 18 -9.53 -0.35 18.11
C LEU A 18 -10.45 0.61 18.86
N GLN A 19 -11.73 0.28 19.01
CA GLN A 19 -12.69 1.10 19.76
C GLN A 19 -12.28 1.26 21.23
N TYR A 20 -11.87 0.18 21.89
CA TYR A 20 -11.39 0.21 23.27
C TYR A 20 -10.15 1.09 23.43
N THR A 21 -9.15 0.92 22.57
CA THR A 21 -7.89 1.67 22.66
C THR A 21 -8.05 3.15 22.36
N LEU A 22 -8.96 3.51 21.44
CA LEU A 22 -9.35 4.90 21.18
C LEU A 22 -10.02 5.53 22.41
N ASN A 23 -10.96 4.82 23.04
CA ASN A 23 -11.68 5.32 24.22
C ASN A 23 -10.78 5.42 25.47
N CYS A 24 -9.78 4.54 25.60
CA CYS A 24 -8.84 4.53 26.72
C CYS A 24 -7.60 5.41 26.52
N GLY A 25 -7.42 6.07 25.37
CA GLY A 25 -6.29 6.95 25.09
C GLY A 25 -4.95 6.24 24.86
N HIS A 26 -4.96 4.95 24.53
CA HIS A 26 -3.75 4.18 24.23
C HIS A 26 -3.29 4.39 22.79
N HIS A 27 -2.72 5.56 22.51
CA HIS A 27 -2.36 6.02 21.16
C HIS A 27 -1.43 5.08 20.39
N ASP A 28 -0.46 4.45 21.06
CA ASP A 28 0.50 3.56 20.39
C ASP A 28 -0.16 2.29 19.85
N ILE A 29 -1.10 1.72 20.62
CA ILE A 29 -1.80 0.49 20.23
C ILE A 29 -2.87 0.82 19.20
N SER A 30 -3.59 1.94 19.36
CA SER A 30 -4.56 2.37 18.35
C SER A 30 -3.89 2.63 17.01
N GLN A 31 -2.70 3.26 17.00
CA GLN A 31 -1.94 3.47 15.77
C GLN A 31 -1.42 2.16 15.16
N ALA A 32 -1.00 1.20 15.99
CA ALA A 32 -0.63 -0.13 15.52
C ALA A 32 -1.82 -0.87 14.87
N CYS A 33 -3.00 -0.83 15.49
CA CYS A 33 -4.23 -1.40 14.93
C CYS A 33 -4.63 -0.69 13.62
N GLN A 34 -4.61 0.64 13.58
CA GLN A 34 -4.91 1.40 12.36
C GLN A 34 -3.94 1.08 11.23
N ASN A 35 -2.64 1.03 11.50
CA ASN A 35 -1.63 0.66 10.51
C ASN A 35 -1.84 -0.78 10.01
N PHE A 36 -2.16 -1.72 10.91
CA PHE A 36 -2.47 -3.08 10.53
C PHE A 36 -3.66 -3.14 9.57
N ILE A 37 -4.78 -2.49 9.91
CA ILE A 37 -5.99 -2.43 9.07
C ILE A 37 -5.68 -1.77 7.73
N LYS A 38 -4.95 -0.65 7.76
CA LYS A 38 -4.57 0.11 6.57
C LYS A 38 -3.73 -0.70 5.58
N TRP A 39 -2.81 -1.53 6.08
CA TRP A 39 -1.93 -2.34 5.24
C TRP A 39 -2.54 -3.69 4.87
N ASN A 40 -3.52 -4.17 5.62
CA ASN A 40 -4.09 -5.51 5.47
C ASN A 40 -5.61 -5.48 5.31
N LEU A 41 -6.15 -4.44 4.65
CA LEU A 41 -7.59 -4.22 4.56
C LEU A 41 -8.32 -5.43 3.97
N GLU A 42 -7.76 -6.06 2.94
CA GLU A 42 -8.37 -7.25 2.32
C GLU A 42 -8.42 -8.47 3.25
N LEU A 43 -7.47 -8.59 4.19
CA LEU A 43 -7.52 -9.64 5.21
C LEU A 43 -8.63 -9.33 6.21
N VAL A 44 -8.73 -8.08 6.66
CA VAL A 44 -9.77 -7.65 7.61
C VAL A 44 -11.16 -7.71 6.98
N ALA A 45 -11.31 -7.35 5.71
CA ALA A 45 -12.59 -7.34 5.00
C ALA A 45 -13.21 -8.74 4.82
N LYS A 46 -12.41 -9.81 4.94
CA LYS A 46 -12.88 -11.20 4.91
C LYS A 46 -13.42 -11.68 6.26
N THR A 47 -13.15 -10.94 7.34
CA THR A 47 -13.57 -11.30 8.69
C THR A 47 -14.97 -10.77 8.98
N ALA A 48 -15.71 -11.44 9.87
CA ALA A 48 -17.06 -11.03 10.24
C ALA A 48 -17.11 -9.64 10.89
N ASP A 49 -16.03 -9.23 11.55
CA ASP A 49 -15.94 -7.95 12.25
C ASP A 49 -15.77 -6.73 11.36
N PHE A 50 -15.55 -6.92 10.07
CA PHE A 50 -15.56 -5.80 9.15
C PHE A 50 -16.90 -5.04 9.20
N GLY A 51 -18.02 -5.74 9.42
CA GLY A 51 -19.33 -5.09 9.60
C GLY A 51 -19.47 -4.22 10.86
N ASN A 52 -18.55 -4.31 11.82
CA ASN A 52 -18.63 -3.59 13.09
C ASN A 52 -17.88 -2.26 13.09
N PHE A 53 -17.21 -1.89 11.98
CA PHE A 53 -16.53 -0.60 11.88
C PHE A 53 -17.48 0.58 12.02
N ASP A 54 -17.08 1.58 12.80
CA ASP A 54 -17.74 2.88 12.85
C ASP A 54 -17.49 3.65 11.54
N LEU A 55 -18.50 4.40 11.10
CA LEU A 55 -18.48 5.15 9.85
C LEU A 55 -17.27 6.10 9.77
N ASP A 56 -17.05 6.90 10.81
CA ASP A 56 -15.98 7.92 10.81
C ASP A 56 -14.59 7.29 10.72
N ILE A 57 -14.39 6.16 11.41
CA ILE A 57 -13.12 5.41 11.36
C ILE A 57 -12.91 4.87 9.95
N LEU A 58 -13.91 4.22 9.36
CA LEU A 58 -13.81 3.66 8.02
C LEU A 58 -13.54 4.76 6.98
N VAL A 59 -14.29 5.86 7.02
CA VAL A 59 -14.10 7.01 6.13
C VAL A 59 -12.71 7.60 6.31
N SER A 60 -12.21 7.76 7.54
CA SER A 60 -10.85 8.27 7.79
C SER A 60 -9.75 7.38 7.18
N LEU A 61 -9.91 6.05 7.25
CA LEU A 61 -9.00 5.09 6.63
C LEU A 61 -9.05 5.17 5.10
N LEU A 62 -10.25 5.34 4.53
CA LEU A 62 -10.44 5.46 3.08
C LEU A 62 -9.82 6.73 2.51
N HIS A 63 -9.68 7.82 3.26
CA HIS A 63 -8.99 9.02 2.76
C HIS A 63 -7.48 8.82 2.61
N GLN A 64 -6.89 7.84 3.29
CA GLN A 64 -5.44 7.66 3.32
C GLN A 64 -4.90 7.06 2.00
N SER A 65 -3.99 7.79 1.33
CA SER A 65 -3.30 7.32 0.12
C SER A 65 -2.28 6.20 0.37
N SER A 66 -1.96 5.90 1.64
CA SER A 66 -1.08 4.80 2.07
C SER A 66 -1.81 3.49 2.32
N LEU A 67 -3.12 3.45 2.06
CA LEU A 67 -3.93 2.23 2.09
C LEU A 67 -3.40 1.22 1.07
N VAL A 68 -3.23 -0.03 1.49
CA VAL A 68 -2.78 -1.11 0.62
C VAL A 68 -3.97 -1.95 0.19
N VAL A 69 -4.19 -2.02 -1.13
CA VAL A 69 -5.28 -2.78 -1.76
C VAL A 69 -4.81 -3.28 -3.11
N LYS A 70 -5.41 -4.35 -3.64
CA LYS A 70 -5.11 -4.87 -4.97
C LYS A 70 -5.39 -3.85 -6.05
N ASP A 71 -6.61 -3.31 -6.05
CA ASP A 71 -7.09 -2.31 -6.99
C ASP A 71 -8.28 -1.55 -6.37
N GLU A 72 -8.68 -0.42 -6.96
CA GLU A 72 -9.80 0.34 -6.40
C GLU A 72 -11.14 -0.42 -6.52
N MET A 73 -11.26 -1.35 -7.49
CA MET A 73 -12.44 -2.19 -7.65
C MET A 73 -12.59 -3.24 -6.54
N THR A 74 -11.50 -3.82 -6.04
CA THR A 74 -11.58 -4.69 -4.83
C THR A 74 -11.98 -3.89 -3.61
N LEU A 75 -11.47 -2.67 -3.45
CA LEU A 75 -11.90 -1.77 -2.38
C LEU A 75 -13.41 -1.47 -2.46
N TYR A 76 -13.92 -1.14 -3.65
CA TYR A 76 -15.35 -0.93 -3.88
C TYR A 76 -16.19 -2.14 -3.43
N LYS A 77 -15.79 -3.35 -3.81
CA LYS A 77 -16.50 -4.59 -3.43
C LYS A 77 -16.46 -4.84 -1.92
N CYS A 78 -15.35 -4.55 -1.25
CA CYS A 78 -15.29 -4.61 0.21
C CYS A 78 -16.30 -3.65 0.84
N LEU A 79 -16.37 -2.40 0.35
CA LEU A 79 -17.32 -1.40 0.86
C LEU A 79 -18.78 -1.75 0.54
N GLU A 80 -19.05 -2.33 -0.63
CA GLU A 80 -20.38 -2.85 -0.96
C GLU A 80 -20.81 -3.94 0.03
N HIS A 81 -19.90 -4.86 0.40
CA HIS A 81 -20.17 -5.87 1.43
C HIS A 81 -20.48 -5.24 2.79
N TRP A 82 -19.72 -4.21 3.19
CA TRP A 82 -19.97 -3.47 4.43
C TRP A 82 -21.32 -2.77 4.43
N LEU A 83 -21.67 -2.08 3.34
CA LEU A 83 -22.95 -1.38 3.18
C LEU A 83 -24.13 -2.37 3.24
N ASN A 84 -24.00 -3.56 2.65
CA ASN A 84 -25.01 -4.60 2.73
C ASN A 84 -25.22 -5.10 4.16
N TYR A 85 -24.14 -5.21 4.93
CA TYR A 85 -24.21 -5.55 6.35
C TYR A 85 -24.91 -4.44 7.16
N GLN A 86 -24.56 -3.17 6.96
CA GLN A 86 -25.24 -2.05 7.63
C GLN A 86 -26.72 -1.96 7.23
N ALA A 87 -27.05 -2.16 5.96
CA ALA A 87 -28.44 -2.19 5.50
C ALA A 87 -29.26 -3.28 6.19
N SER A 88 -28.67 -4.45 6.42
CA SER A 88 -29.33 -5.54 7.14
C SER A 88 -29.55 -5.19 8.62
N ARG A 89 -28.58 -4.54 9.27
CA ARG A 89 -28.69 -4.07 10.64
C ARG A 89 -29.73 -2.97 10.81
N LEU A 90 -29.74 -1.98 9.93
CA LEU A 90 -30.70 -0.86 9.97
C LEU A 90 -32.13 -1.34 9.74
N ARG A 91 -32.35 -2.28 8.81
CA ARG A 91 -33.68 -2.90 8.58
C ARG A 91 -34.23 -3.62 9.81
N ALA A 92 -33.38 -4.09 10.72
CA ALA A 92 -33.82 -4.74 11.95
C ALA A 92 -34.20 -3.73 13.06
N GLN A 93 -33.79 -2.46 12.94
CA GLN A 93 -33.90 -1.46 14.01
C GLN A 93 -34.86 -0.31 13.67
N LEU A 94 -35.02 0.02 12.39
CA LEU A 94 -35.71 1.23 11.93
C LEU A 94 -36.86 0.91 10.97
N LEU A 95 -37.76 1.88 10.80
CA LEU A 95 -38.85 1.82 9.83
C LEU A 95 -38.32 1.92 8.38
N PRO A 96 -38.98 1.31 7.39
CA PRO A 96 -38.47 1.23 6.01
C PRO A 96 -38.10 2.58 5.36
N GLU A 97 -38.84 3.65 5.67
CA GLU A 97 -38.61 4.99 5.11
C GLU A 97 -37.35 5.65 5.68
N GLU A 98 -37.13 5.51 6.99
CA GLU A 98 -35.94 6.03 7.68
C GLU A 98 -34.67 5.25 7.29
N VAL A 99 -34.81 3.94 7.04
CA VAL A 99 -33.72 3.09 6.54
C VAL A 99 -33.20 3.58 5.20
N GLU A 100 -34.10 3.92 4.26
CA GLU A 100 -33.68 4.32 2.92
C GLU A 100 -32.94 5.66 2.92
N ALA A 101 -33.45 6.65 3.67
CA ALA A 101 -32.81 7.96 3.81
C ALA A 101 -31.43 7.83 4.48
N THR A 102 -31.33 7.03 5.55
CA THR A 102 -30.07 6.80 6.27
C THR A 102 -29.06 6.06 5.39
N LEU A 103 -29.50 5.04 4.65
CA LEU A 103 -28.64 4.31 3.72
C LEU A 103 -28.10 5.19 2.60
N TYR A 104 -28.93 6.09 2.06
CA TYR A 104 -28.47 7.04 1.05
C TYR A 104 -27.30 7.90 1.56
N GLN A 105 -27.41 8.44 2.78
CA GLN A 105 -26.33 9.23 3.38
C GLN A 105 -25.07 8.40 3.65
N LEU A 106 -25.23 7.16 4.14
CA LEU A 106 -24.11 6.23 4.35
C LEU A 106 -23.39 5.89 3.05
N VAL A 107 -24.14 5.62 1.98
CA VAL A 107 -23.56 5.32 0.66
C VAL A 107 -22.72 6.49 0.17
N ILE A 108 -23.24 7.72 0.23
CA ILE A 108 -22.49 8.92 -0.18
C ILE A 108 -21.22 9.07 0.66
N ALA A 109 -21.33 8.95 1.99
CA ALA A 109 -20.19 9.14 2.89
C ALA A 109 -19.07 8.10 2.66
N VAL A 110 -19.42 6.83 2.45
CA VAL A 110 -18.45 5.73 2.29
C VAL A 110 -17.91 5.63 0.87
N MET A 111 -18.73 5.93 -0.14
CA MET A 111 -18.32 5.80 -1.55
C MET A 111 -17.68 7.07 -2.11
N SER A 112 -17.85 8.23 -1.46
CA SER A 112 -17.18 9.47 -1.89
C SER A 112 -15.64 9.34 -1.92
N PRO A 113 -14.97 8.75 -0.91
CA PRO A 113 -13.51 8.60 -0.92
C PRO A 113 -12.97 7.54 -1.91
N VAL A 114 -13.85 6.80 -2.60
CA VAL A 114 -13.45 5.82 -3.61
C VAL A 114 -12.94 6.53 -4.86
N ARG A 115 -11.76 6.15 -5.32
CA ARG A 115 -11.04 6.80 -6.42
C ARG A 115 -11.46 6.20 -7.76
N PHE A 116 -12.68 6.49 -8.21
CA PHE A 116 -13.17 6.03 -9.53
C PHE A 116 -12.22 6.30 -10.70
N PRO A 117 -11.46 7.43 -10.76
CA PRO A 117 -10.43 7.63 -11.79
C PRO A 117 -9.28 6.61 -11.78
N MET A 118 -9.11 5.83 -10.71
CA MET A 118 -8.09 4.78 -10.58
C MET A 118 -8.63 3.39 -10.98
N MET A 119 -9.90 3.28 -11.38
CA MET A 119 -10.48 2.06 -11.94
C MET A 119 -10.36 2.10 -13.46
N SER A 120 -10.05 0.97 -14.10
CA SER A 120 -10.05 0.91 -15.57
C SER A 120 -11.45 1.18 -16.14
N PRO A 121 -11.57 1.73 -17.37
CA PRO A 121 -12.87 1.93 -18.02
C PRO A 121 -13.70 0.65 -18.16
N ARG A 122 -13.06 -0.52 -18.26
CA ARG A 122 -13.75 -1.81 -18.21
C ARG A 122 -14.42 -2.05 -16.84
N GLN A 123 -13.69 -1.79 -15.75
CA GLN A 123 -14.24 -1.89 -14.40
C GLN A 123 -15.36 -0.87 -14.16
N LEU A 124 -15.22 0.36 -14.67
CA LEU A 124 -16.28 1.37 -14.59
C LEU A 124 -17.54 0.94 -15.36
N ALA A 125 -17.39 0.31 -16.53
CA ALA A 125 -18.52 -0.24 -17.28
C ALA A 125 -19.21 -1.38 -16.53
N ASP A 126 -18.45 -2.27 -15.89
CA ASP A 126 -19.00 -3.36 -15.07
C ASP A 126 -19.82 -2.82 -13.88
N LEU A 127 -19.43 -1.68 -13.29
CA LEU A 127 -20.15 -1.06 -12.19
C LEU A 127 -21.56 -0.58 -12.55
N LEU A 128 -21.82 -0.23 -13.82
CA LEU A 128 -23.17 0.13 -14.30
C LEU A 128 -24.17 -1.01 -14.14
N MET A 129 -23.68 -2.26 -14.13
CA MET A 129 -24.53 -3.44 -13.98
C MET A 129 -24.86 -3.77 -12.52
N SER A 130 -24.09 -3.23 -11.57
CA SER A 130 -24.24 -3.50 -10.14
C SER A 130 -25.58 -2.99 -9.58
N PRO A 131 -26.17 -3.70 -8.59
CA PRO A 131 -27.45 -3.31 -8.00
C PRO A 131 -27.34 -2.00 -7.21
N LEU A 132 -26.21 -1.76 -6.55
CA LEU A 132 -25.96 -0.52 -5.78
C LEU A 132 -25.95 0.71 -6.70
N THR A 133 -25.26 0.63 -7.83
CA THR A 133 -25.21 1.70 -8.84
C THR A 133 -26.59 1.97 -9.44
N LYS A 134 -27.37 0.93 -9.74
CA LYS A 134 -28.74 1.08 -10.26
C LYS A 134 -29.65 1.82 -9.28
N LYS A 135 -29.48 1.56 -7.98
CA LYS A 135 -30.28 2.19 -6.92
C LYS A 135 -29.91 3.66 -6.71
N TYR A 136 -28.61 3.98 -6.70
CA TYR A 136 -28.11 5.33 -6.44
C TYR A 136 -27.44 5.95 -7.68
N LYS A 137 -28.17 5.89 -8.81
CA LYS A 137 -27.63 6.19 -10.15
C LYS A 137 -26.99 7.57 -10.26
N GLU A 138 -27.59 8.61 -9.67
CA GLU A 138 -27.15 10.00 -9.86
C GLU A 138 -25.74 10.20 -9.33
N PHE A 139 -25.50 9.76 -8.08
CA PHE A 139 -24.19 9.81 -7.45
C PHE A 139 -23.16 8.99 -8.24
N PHE A 140 -23.44 7.71 -8.52
CA PHE A 140 -22.43 6.85 -9.16
C PHE A 140 -22.13 7.27 -10.59
N VAL A 141 -23.13 7.67 -11.39
CA VAL A 141 -22.92 8.12 -12.77
C VAL A 141 -22.07 9.39 -12.80
N GLU A 142 -22.28 10.32 -11.87
CA GLU A 142 -21.42 11.50 -11.74
C GLU A 142 -19.96 11.09 -11.44
N ARG A 143 -19.73 10.23 -10.43
CA ARG A 143 -18.37 9.79 -10.09
C ARG A 143 -17.69 9.01 -11.23
N MET A 144 -18.43 8.14 -11.91
CA MET A 144 -17.92 7.41 -13.08
C MET A 144 -17.61 8.33 -14.25
N SER A 145 -18.38 9.40 -14.45
CA SER A 145 -18.12 10.40 -15.49
C SER A 145 -16.78 11.12 -15.26
N ILE A 146 -16.44 11.41 -13.99
CA ILE A 146 -15.15 12.00 -13.61
C ILE A 146 -14.01 11.03 -13.95
N GLY A 147 -14.19 9.73 -13.65
CA GLY A 147 -13.24 8.69 -14.05
C GLY A 147 -13.05 8.61 -15.56
N MET A 148 -14.13 8.62 -16.34
CA MET A 148 -14.04 8.62 -17.81
C MET A 148 -13.38 9.89 -18.36
N SER A 149 -13.61 11.07 -17.75
CA SER A 149 -12.89 12.31 -18.09
C SER A 149 -11.38 12.18 -17.86
N PHE A 150 -10.96 11.48 -16.79
CA PHE A 150 -9.55 11.19 -16.54
C PHE A 150 -8.96 10.25 -17.61
N HIS A 151 -9.63 9.14 -17.92
CA HIS A 151 -9.14 8.18 -18.92
C HIS A 151 -9.15 8.73 -20.34
N SER A 152 -10.00 9.71 -20.66
CA SER A 152 -10.05 10.39 -21.96
C SER A 152 -9.13 11.60 -22.10
N GLY A 153 -8.41 11.99 -21.04
CA GLY A 153 -7.46 13.11 -21.08
C GLY A 153 -8.12 14.49 -21.02
N GLN A 154 -9.32 14.62 -20.45
CA GLN A 154 -10.00 15.91 -20.26
C GLN A 154 -9.40 16.69 -19.07
N ILE A 155 -8.18 17.21 -19.25
CA ILE A 155 -7.37 17.85 -18.18
C ILE A 155 -8.13 19.00 -17.48
N ASN A 156 -8.92 19.79 -18.21
CA ASN A 156 -9.67 20.90 -17.64
C ASN A 156 -10.70 20.43 -16.61
N ARG A 157 -11.43 19.35 -16.91
CA ARG A 157 -12.43 18.77 -16.00
C ARG A 157 -11.77 18.15 -14.78
N VAL A 158 -10.64 17.45 -14.97
CA VAL A 158 -9.85 16.89 -13.87
C VAL A 158 -9.34 17.99 -12.91
N LYS A 159 -8.83 19.09 -13.45
CA LYS A 159 -8.38 20.24 -12.65
C LYS A 159 -9.52 20.93 -11.92
N GLU A 160 -10.66 21.09 -12.57
CA GLU A 160 -11.86 21.65 -11.96
C GLU A 160 -12.27 20.84 -10.72
N VAL A 161 -12.48 19.52 -10.88
CA VAL A 161 -12.86 18.62 -9.78
C VAL A 161 -11.82 18.61 -8.66
N SER A 162 -10.53 18.56 -9.01
CA SER A 162 -9.44 18.57 -8.04
C SER A 162 -9.45 19.81 -7.14
N MET A 163 -9.93 20.95 -7.64
CA MET A 163 -9.95 22.24 -6.94
C MET A 163 -11.32 22.57 -6.31
N SER A 164 -12.41 22.11 -6.88
CA SER A 164 -13.77 22.45 -6.46
C SER A 164 -14.33 21.54 -5.37
N GLU A 165 -14.00 20.24 -5.43
CA GLU A 165 -14.49 19.27 -4.46
C GLU A 165 -13.60 19.20 -3.23
N LYS A 166 -14.22 19.00 -2.07
CA LYS A 166 -13.50 18.65 -0.85
C LYS A 166 -12.75 17.33 -1.09
N ASP A 167 -11.45 17.33 -0.88
CA ASP A 167 -10.56 16.19 -1.11
C ASP A 167 -10.50 15.70 -2.57
N GLY A 168 -10.93 16.53 -3.53
CA GLY A 168 -10.97 16.18 -4.96
C GLY A 168 -9.61 15.78 -5.53
N ALA A 169 -8.52 16.38 -5.05
CA ALA A 169 -7.16 16.02 -5.44
C ALA A 169 -6.81 14.56 -5.11
N LEU A 170 -7.35 14.01 -4.01
CA LEU A 170 -7.07 12.63 -3.59
C LEU A 170 -7.69 11.60 -4.53
N LEU A 171 -8.74 11.96 -5.28
CA LEU A 171 -9.37 11.08 -6.27
C LEU A 171 -8.43 10.72 -7.42
N PHE A 172 -7.45 11.59 -7.68
CA PHE A 172 -6.48 11.44 -8.77
C PHE A 172 -5.10 10.98 -8.26
N GLU A 173 -4.94 10.75 -6.96
CA GLU A 173 -3.72 10.17 -6.38
C GLU A 173 -3.88 8.65 -6.27
N PRO A 174 -2.95 7.83 -6.75
CA PRO A 174 -3.03 6.39 -6.52
C PRO A 174 -2.76 6.00 -5.05
N ARG A 175 -3.40 4.91 -4.64
CA ARG A 175 -3.08 4.20 -3.40
C ARG A 175 -1.88 3.26 -3.64
N LEU A 176 -1.53 2.47 -2.63
CA LEU A 176 -0.55 1.40 -2.79
C LEU A 176 -1.23 0.18 -3.41
N TYR A 177 -1.33 0.18 -4.75
CA TYR A 177 -1.97 -0.89 -5.51
C TYR A 177 -1.05 -2.10 -5.70
N THR A 178 -1.50 -3.28 -5.24
CA THR A 178 -0.72 -4.54 -5.33
C THR A 178 -0.99 -5.35 -6.60
N VAL A 179 -1.68 -4.75 -7.59
CA VAL A 179 -1.84 -5.30 -8.95
C VAL A 179 -0.52 -5.31 -9.72
N ASP A 180 -0.33 -6.30 -10.59
CA ASP A 180 0.91 -6.52 -11.35
C ASP A 180 1.27 -5.38 -12.31
N THR A 181 0.30 -4.54 -12.71
CA THR A 181 0.56 -3.37 -13.59
C THR A 181 1.38 -2.28 -12.92
N CYS A 182 1.36 -2.23 -11.58
CA CYS A 182 2.03 -1.21 -10.78
C CYS A 182 3.02 -1.81 -9.79
N SER A 183 3.13 -3.13 -9.68
CA SER A 183 3.85 -3.73 -8.56
C SER A 183 4.45 -5.09 -8.90
N SER A 184 5.40 -5.53 -8.08
CA SER A 184 6.02 -6.85 -8.21
C SER A 184 6.49 -7.36 -6.85
N LEU A 185 6.48 -8.68 -6.71
CA LEU A 185 6.84 -9.38 -5.47
C LEU A 185 8.27 -9.95 -5.58
N LEU A 186 9.11 -9.60 -4.60
CA LEU A 186 10.44 -10.18 -4.40
C LEU A 186 10.42 -11.11 -3.20
N THR A 187 10.78 -12.37 -3.42
CA THR A 187 10.96 -13.38 -2.36
C THR A 187 12.42 -13.80 -2.32
N ILE A 188 13.06 -13.66 -1.15
CA ILE A 188 14.41 -14.15 -0.88
C ILE A 188 14.29 -15.42 -0.06
N GLU A 189 14.51 -16.56 -0.70
CA GLU A 189 14.51 -17.88 -0.07
C GLU A 189 15.87 -18.20 0.56
N ASN A 190 15.87 -19.17 1.48
CA ASN A 190 17.06 -19.63 2.20
C ASN A 190 17.83 -18.47 2.86
N PHE A 191 17.09 -17.53 3.46
CA PHE A 191 17.61 -16.30 4.05
C PHE A 191 18.79 -16.55 5.02
N HIS A 192 18.74 -17.58 5.85
CA HIS A 192 19.80 -17.91 6.80
C HIS A 192 21.12 -18.23 6.09
N SER A 193 21.04 -18.92 4.94
CA SER A 193 22.20 -19.28 4.10
C SER A 193 22.77 -18.12 3.27
N LEU A 194 22.03 -17.01 3.15
CA LEU A 194 22.44 -15.87 2.34
C LEU A 194 23.77 -15.30 2.88
N PRO A 195 24.82 -15.12 2.06
CA PRO A 195 26.06 -14.53 2.52
C PRO A 195 25.88 -13.08 2.97
N SER A 196 26.70 -12.64 3.92
CA SER A 196 26.74 -11.23 4.33
C SER A 196 27.04 -10.34 3.12
N TYR A 197 26.40 -9.16 3.10
CA TYR A 197 26.57 -8.15 2.03
C TYR A 197 26.15 -8.60 0.63
N HIS A 198 25.52 -9.76 0.49
CA HIS A 198 25.00 -10.23 -0.77
C HIS A 198 23.73 -9.46 -1.15
N MET A 199 23.59 -9.14 -2.44
CA MET A 199 22.41 -8.48 -2.97
C MET A 199 21.49 -9.45 -3.72
N ARG A 200 20.20 -9.14 -3.72
CA ARG A 200 19.20 -9.80 -4.59
C ARG A 200 18.59 -8.77 -5.51
N THR A 201 18.47 -9.10 -6.79
CA THR A 201 17.97 -8.18 -7.81
C THR A 201 16.61 -8.65 -8.32
N LEU A 202 15.66 -7.75 -8.40
CA LEU A 202 14.39 -7.91 -9.10
C LEU A 202 14.33 -6.91 -10.25
N VAL A 203 13.91 -7.36 -11.43
CA VAL A 203 13.65 -6.48 -12.58
C VAL A 203 12.19 -6.63 -12.97
N PHE A 204 11.46 -5.52 -13.04
CA PHE A 204 10.07 -5.50 -13.47
C PHE A 204 9.73 -4.18 -14.15
N SER A 205 8.56 -4.11 -14.78
CA SER A 205 8.05 -2.89 -15.38
C SER A 205 6.75 -2.47 -14.71
N SER A 206 6.52 -1.17 -14.64
CA SER A 206 5.24 -0.61 -14.20
C SER A 206 4.71 0.43 -15.19
N HIS A 207 3.40 0.64 -15.20
CA HIS A 207 2.78 1.63 -16.07
C HIS A 207 3.26 3.04 -15.72
N SER A 208 3.60 3.82 -16.75
CA SER A 208 4.04 5.22 -16.62
C SER A 208 2.89 6.21 -16.40
N SER A 209 1.67 5.78 -16.71
CA SER A 209 0.42 6.52 -16.50
C SER A 209 -0.68 5.53 -16.14
N LEU A 210 -1.60 5.93 -15.27
CA LEU A 210 -2.80 5.15 -14.94
C LEU A 210 -3.99 5.48 -15.86
N ALA A 211 -3.92 6.59 -16.58
CA ALA A 211 -4.95 6.99 -17.54
C ALA A 211 -4.78 6.26 -18.88
N GLU A 212 -5.89 5.80 -19.47
CA GLU A 212 -5.88 4.95 -20.67
C GLU A 212 -5.45 5.73 -21.92
N TYR A 213 -5.77 7.03 -22.02
CA TYR A 213 -5.33 7.88 -23.15
C TYR A 213 -3.80 7.94 -23.31
N ALA A 214 -3.02 7.69 -22.25
CA ALA A 214 -1.57 7.71 -22.30
C ALA A 214 -0.97 6.45 -22.95
N GLY A 215 -1.79 5.41 -23.17
CA GLY A 215 -1.41 4.12 -23.73
C GLY A 215 -0.56 3.26 -22.79
N ASP A 216 -0.10 2.12 -23.30
CA ASP A 216 0.62 1.09 -22.54
C ASP A 216 2.12 1.40 -22.38
N ARG A 217 2.46 2.66 -22.12
CA ARG A 217 3.85 3.05 -21.86
C ARG A 217 4.28 2.56 -20.49
N VAL A 218 5.35 1.78 -20.45
CA VAL A 218 5.91 1.23 -19.21
C VAL A 218 7.29 1.81 -18.89
N CYS A 219 7.63 1.81 -17.60
CA CYS A 219 8.96 2.13 -17.09
C CYS A 219 9.61 0.85 -16.57
N GLU A 220 10.85 0.59 -16.94
CA GLU A 220 11.62 -0.54 -16.40
C GLU A 220 12.39 -0.15 -15.14
N TRP A 221 12.30 -1.02 -14.13
CA TRP A 221 12.86 -0.85 -12.81
C TRP A 221 13.82 -1.99 -12.48
N VAL A 222 14.96 -1.65 -11.88
CA VAL A 222 15.89 -2.61 -11.28
C VAL A 222 15.92 -2.34 -9.79
N VAL A 223 15.57 -3.33 -8.99
CA VAL A 223 15.51 -3.26 -7.53
C VAL A 223 16.59 -4.16 -6.96
N ASP A 224 17.57 -3.58 -6.30
CA ASP A 224 18.61 -4.33 -5.59
C ASP A 224 18.39 -4.22 -4.08
N ILE A 225 18.21 -5.35 -3.40
CA ILE A 225 18.07 -5.41 -1.94
C ILE A 225 19.30 -6.02 -1.29
N TYR A 226 19.76 -5.36 -0.22
CA TYR A 226 20.90 -5.73 0.61
C TYR A 226 20.40 -6.03 2.04
N PRO A 227 19.88 -7.25 2.29
CA PRO A 227 19.27 -7.58 3.58
C PRO A 227 20.28 -7.79 4.70
N LYS A 228 21.53 -8.15 4.37
CA LYS A 228 22.61 -8.41 5.33
C LYS A 228 23.70 -7.32 5.32
N GLY A 229 23.28 -6.07 5.07
CA GLY A 229 24.16 -4.91 5.09
C GLY A 229 24.79 -4.60 3.74
N VAL A 230 25.47 -3.46 3.65
CA VAL A 230 26.15 -2.99 2.44
C VAL A 230 27.64 -2.89 2.71
N TRP A 231 28.46 -3.48 1.85
CA TRP A 231 29.91 -3.42 1.95
C TRP A 231 30.52 -2.61 0.82
N PHE A 232 31.09 -1.46 1.17
CA PHE A 232 31.88 -0.64 0.27
C PHE A 232 33.33 -1.08 0.35
N LYS A 233 33.74 -1.89 -0.62
CA LYS A 233 35.14 -2.34 -0.74
C LYS A 233 36.06 -1.15 -0.93
N LYS A 234 37.29 -1.30 -0.46
CA LYS A 234 38.39 -0.36 -0.70
C LYS A 234 38.57 -0.10 -2.20
N PHE A 235 38.69 1.17 -2.58
CA PHE A 235 38.94 1.57 -3.98
C PHE A 235 39.79 2.84 -4.05
N PHE A 236 40.34 3.10 -5.23
CA PHE A 236 41.17 4.27 -5.49
C PHE A 236 40.40 5.27 -6.36
N LEU A 237 40.29 6.52 -5.91
CA LEU A 237 39.79 7.63 -6.69
C LEU A 237 40.95 8.34 -7.39
N ILE A 238 40.87 8.47 -8.71
CA ILE A 238 41.82 9.25 -9.50
C ILE A 238 41.29 10.69 -9.56
N VAL A 239 41.99 11.62 -8.92
CA VAL A 239 41.69 13.06 -8.95
C VAL A 239 42.91 13.84 -9.48
N TRP A 240 42.70 15.11 -9.84
CA TRP A 240 43.78 15.96 -10.36
C TRP A 240 45.00 16.09 -9.42
N GLN A 241 44.80 15.92 -8.10
CA GLN A 241 45.85 15.98 -7.09
C GLN A 241 46.56 14.63 -6.85
N GLY A 242 46.21 13.57 -7.58
CA GLY A 242 46.78 12.24 -7.46
C GLY A 242 45.73 11.14 -7.22
N THR A 243 46.20 9.94 -6.88
CA THR A 243 45.32 8.83 -6.54
C THR A 243 45.04 8.87 -5.04
N VAL A 244 43.77 9.02 -4.66
CA VAL A 244 43.33 9.02 -3.26
C VAL A 244 42.71 7.68 -2.94
N GLU A 245 43.26 7.03 -1.92
CA GLU A 245 42.74 5.77 -1.41
C GLU A 245 41.48 6.02 -0.56
N MET A 246 40.35 5.42 -0.95
CA MET A 246 39.12 5.46 -0.17
C MET A 246 39.08 4.23 0.75
N PRO A 247 38.86 4.41 2.07
CA PRO A 247 38.83 3.30 3.01
C PRO A 247 37.62 2.40 2.77
N GLU A 248 37.76 1.15 3.18
CA GLU A 248 36.66 0.21 3.24
C GLU A 248 35.63 0.67 4.28
N HIS A 249 34.35 0.55 3.95
CA HIS A 249 33.26 0.94 4.84
C HIS A 249 32.13 -0.08 4.79
N VAL A 250 31.71 -0.58 5.95
CA VAL A 250 30.56 -1.49 6.09
C VAL A 250 29.41 -0.73 6.71
N LYS A 251 28.25 -0.74 6.05
CA LYS A 251 27.01 -0.16 6.57
C LYS A 251 26.05 -1.27 7.00
N ARG A 252 25.75 -1.34 8.30
CA ARG A 252 24.74 -2.25 8.90
C ARG A 252 23.32 -1.69 8.68
N SER A 253 22.88 -1.69 7.42
CA SER A 253 21.56 -1.19 7.02
C SER A 253 20.91 -2.19 6.05
N VAL A 254 19.62 -2.43 6.22
CA VAL A 254 18.80 -3.12 5.21
C VAL A 254 18.47 -2.10 4.13
N ARG A 255 19.20 -2.17 3.01
CA ARG A 255 19.08 -1.20 1.91
C ARG A 255 18.32 -1.77 0.73
N LEU A 256 17.47 -0.97 0.11
CA LEU A 256 16.94 -1.19 -1.23
C LEU A 256 17.40 -0.05 -2.14
N SER A 257 18.00 -0.39 -3.27
CA SER A 257 18.34 0.53 -4.34
C SER A 257 17.38 0.32 -5.50
N LEU A 258 16.61 1.34 -5.84
CA LEU A 258 15.68 1.35 -6.95
C LEU A 258 16.27 2.18 -8.10
N THR A 259 16.51 1.55 -9.23
CA THR A 259 17.05 2.19 -10.44
C THR A 259 16.01 2.23 -11.53
N CYS A 260 15.71 3.43 -12.05
CA CYS A 260 14.96 3.62 -13.28
C CYS A 260 15.91 3.50 -14.47
N LYS A 261 15.76 2.48 -15.32
CA LYS A 261 16.67 2.30 -16.47
C LYS A 261 16.57 3.47 -17.44
N GLU A 262 15.35 3.80 -17.85
CA GLU A 262 15.06 4.85 -18.82
C GLU A 262 13.87 5.71 -18.36
N PRO A 263 14.12 6.87 -17.74
CA PRO A 263 13.06 7.79 -17.38
C PRO A 263 12.47 8.39 -18.67
N LEU A 264 11.17 8.17 -18.88
CA LEU A 264 10.46 8.61 -20.08
C LEU A 264 10.49 10.14 -20.26
N ASN A 265 10.42 10.87 -19.15
CA ASN A 265 10.37 12.33 -19.13
C ASN A 265 11.48 12.90 -18.22
N SER A 266 11.84 14.17 -18.40
CA SER A 266 12.87 14.84 -17.59
C SER A 266 12.52 14.95 -16.10
N ASN A 267 11.25 14.79 -15.74
CA ASN A 267 10.74 14.95 -14.39
C ASN A 267 9.65 13.91 -14.10
N MET A 268 10.02 12.62 -14.08
CA MET A 268 9.08 11.54 -13.81
C MET A 268 8.89 11.41 -12.29
N ARG A 269 7.73 11.86 -11.80
CA ARG A 269 7.37 11.75 -10.39
C ARG A 269 6.61 10.45 -10.16
N VAL A 270 7.12 9.61 -9.27
CA VAL A 270 6.49 8.34 -8.92
C VAL A 270 6.35 8.20 -7.42
N LYS A 271 5.29 7.53 -7.02
CA LYS A 271 5.00 7.08 -5.67
C LYS A 271 5.48 5.64 -5.54
N ILE A 272 6.31 5.39 -4.55
CA ILE A 272 6.94 4.09 -4.30
C ILE A 272 6.51 3.61 -2.93
N GLY A 273 5.97 2.39 -2.88
CA GLY A 273 5.68 1.66 -1.66
C GLY A 273 6.54 0.41 -1.57
N VAL A 274 7.24 0.22 -0.46
CA VAL A 274 7.92 -1.05 -0.13
C VAL A 274 7.13 -1.68 1.00
N LEU A 275 6.36 -2.72 0.66
CA LEU A 275 5.55 -3.51 1.59
C LEU A 275 6.39 -4.71 2.03
N ILE A 276 6.55 -4.89 3.34
CA ILE A 276 7.35 -5.97 3.90
C ILE A 276 6.42 -6.89 4.67
N TYR A 277 6.45 -8.16 4.32
CA TYR A 277 5.66 -9.19 4.96
C TYR A 277 6.34 -9.64 6.25
N GLY A 278 5.53 -10.00 7.23
CA GLY A 278 5.97 -10.63 8.46
C GLY A 278 5.03 -11.75 8.86
N LEU A 279 5.50 -12.59 9.78
CA LEU A 279 4.75 -13.70 10.33
C LEU A 279 4.55 -13.46 11.82
N GLN A 280 3.30 -13.30 12.23
CA GLN A 280 2.92 -13.10 13.62
C GLN A 280 1.82 -14.08 13.98
N ASP A 281 2.05 -14.89 15.01
CA ASP A 281 1.12 -15.93 15.48
C ASP A 281 0.60 -16.87 14.37
N GLY A 282 1.45 -17.19 13.39
CA GLY A 282 1.11 -18.05 12.24
C GLY A 282 0.41 -17.34 11.08
N VAL A 283 0.24 -16.02 11.18
CA VAL A 283 -0.47 -15.19 10.20
C VAL A 283 0.51 -14.37 9.39
N GLU A 284 0.61 -14.66 8.10
CA GLU A 284 1.36 -13.84 7.16
C GLU A 284 0.56 -12.57 6.85
N HIS A 285 1.18 -11.41 7.08
CA HIS A 285 0.56 -10.11 6.85
C HIS A 285 1.62 -9.08 6.47
N ILE A 286 1.21 -7.93 5.96
CA ILE A 286 2.11 -6.79 5.74
C ILE A 286 2.41 -6.16 7.10
N ALA A 287 3.64 -6.39 7.57
CA ALA A 287 4.12 -5.97 8.87
C ALA A 287 4.71 -4.55 8.87
N ARG A 288 5.23 -4.10 7.73
CA ARG A 288 5.77 -2.74 7.58
C ARG A 288 5.58 -2.22 6.17
N VAL A 289 5.32 -0.92 6.05
CA VAL A 289 5.25 -0.22 4.78
C VAL A 289 6.13 1.01 4.84
N THR A 290 6.97 1.19 3.81
CA THR A 290 7.71 2.42 3.57
C THR A 290 7.18 3.07 2.30
N GLU A 291 6.72 4.31 2.40
CA GLU A 291 6.15 5.07 1.28
C GLU A 291 7.00 6.31 1.03
N ILE A 292 7.32 6.57 -0.25
CA ILE A 292 8.07 7.75 -0.66
C ILE A 292 7.63 8.21 -2.04
N ILE A 293 7.64 9.53 -2.26
CA ILE A 293 7.47 10.12 -3.58
C ILE A 293 8.84 10.58 -4.05
N HIS A 294 9.30 10.06 -5.18
CA HIS A 294 10.60 10.37 -5.75
C HIS A 294 10.48 10.86 -7.20
N ARG A 295 11.45 11.66 -7.63
CA ARG A 295 11.51 12.22 -8.99
C ARG A 295 12.73 11.67 -9.72
N PHE A 296 12.48 10.81 -10.69
CA PHE A 296 13.52 10.28 -11.56
C PHE A 296 13.75 11.22 -12.75
N SER A 297 15.03 11.39 -13.10
CA SER A 297 15.48 12.16 -14.25
C SER A 297 16.65 11.46 -14.94
N LYS A 298 17.06 11.95 -16.11
CA LYS A 298 18.23 11.36 -16.81
C LYS A 298 19.52 11.43 -16.00
N LYS A 299 19.64 12.41 -15.09
CA LYS A 299 20.80 12.62 -14.20
C LYS A 299 20.66 11.87 -12.87
N ASP A 300 19.43 11.73 -12.38
CA ASP A 300 19.12 11.10 -11.11
C ASP A 300 18.18 9.92 -11.34
N ARG A 301 18.79 8.73 -11.52
CA ARG A 301 18.08 7.49 -11.89
C ARG A 301 17.95 6.52 -10.73
N VAL A 302 18.60 6.78 -9.59
CA VAL A 302 18.77 5.81 -8.52
C VAL A 302 18.28 6.38 -7.20
N LEU A 303 17.30 5.70 -6.59
CA LEU A 303 16.84 5.98 -5.24
C LEU A 303 17.38 4.92 -4.29
N ASN A 304 18.12 5.34 -3.27
CA ASN A 304 18.54 4.45 -2.18
C ASN A 304 17.65 4.65 -0.96
N LEU A 305 17.02 3.58 -0.50
CA LEU A 305 16.27 3.51 0.74
C LEU A 305 17.09 2.70 1.76
N ASP A 306 17.62 3.41 2.74
CA ASP A 306 18.32 2.82 3.88
C ASP A 306 17.36 2.53 5.04
N ASP A 307 17.74 1.62 5.93
CA ASP A 307 17.06 1.34 7.19
C ASP A 307 15.57 0.94 7.02
N LEU A 308 15.28 0.22 5.92
CA LEU A 308 13.94 -0.30 5.60
C LEU A 308 13.39 -1.21 6.70
N LEU A 309 14.29 -1.97 7.32
CA LEU A 309 14.04 -2.80 8.48
C LEU A 309 15.12 -2.55 9.52
N PRO A 310 14.79 -2.72 10.82
CA PRO A 310 15.81 -2.68 11.86
C PRO A 310 16.79 -3.82 11.62
N PHE A 311 18.06 -3.49 11.40
CA PHE A 311 19.07 -4.46 10.98
C PHE A 311 19.21 -5.61 11.97
N GLU A 312 19.19 -5.31 13.27
CA GLU A 312 19.33 -6.29 14.35
C GLU A 312 18.09 -7.20 14.50
N GLU A 313 16.89 -6.71 14.14
CA GLU A 313 15.66 -7.52 14.16
C GLU A 313 15.60 -8.49 12.98
N LEU A 314 16.17 -8.11 11.83
CA LEU A 314 16.26 -8.99 10.66
C LEU A 314 17.43 -9.98 10.78
N ASN A 315 18.56 -9.53 11.32
CA ASN A 315 19.80 -10.30 11.43
C ASN A 315 20.23 -10.44 12.91
N PRO A 316 19.47 -11.17 13.74
CA PRO A 316 19.78 -11.33 15.15
C PRO A 316 21.14 -12.01 15.34
N GLN A 317 21.95 -11.50 16.27
CA GLN A 317 23.26 -12.08 16.56
C GLN A 317 23.10 -13.47 17.19
N GLN A 318 23.67 -14.48 16.55
CA GLN A 318 23.77 -15.83 17.11
C GLN A 318 24.74 -15.79 18.31
N GLY A 319 24.24 -15.61 19.54
CA GLY A 319 25.08 -15.57 20.74
C GLY A 319 24.49 -14.91 21.99
N SER A 320 23.34 -14.23 21.92
CA SER A 320 22.62 -13.82 23.12
C SER A 320 21.84 -15.00 23.72
N VAL A 321 21.86 -15.13 25.04
CA VAL A 321 21.47 -16.30 25.86
C VAL A 321 19.99 -16.73 25.73
N SER A 322 19.19 -16.03 24.91
CA SER A 322 17.82 -16.44 24.58
C SER A 322 17.81 -17.28 23.30
N GLU A 323 17.61 -18.59 23.46
CA GLU A 323 17.39 -19.54 22.38
C GLU A 323 16.37 -19.01 21.33
N ASN A 324 16.73 -19.09 20.05
CA ASN A 324 15.83 -18.96 18.89
C ASN A 324 15.02 -17.64 18.77
N VAL A 325 15.67 -16.47 18.87
CA VAL A 325 15.05 -15.22 18.41
C VAL A 325 14.97 -15.23 16.88
N VAL A 326 13.86 -15.75 16.35
CA VAL A 326 13.59 -15.71 14.91
C VAL A 326 12.99 -14.37 14.55
N SER A 327 13.53 -13.74 13.50
CA SER A 327 13.05 -12.45 13.00
C SER A 327 11.55 -12.51 12.66
N PRO A 328 10.74 -11.52 13.09
CA PRO A 328 9.30 -11.46 12.76
C PRO A 328 9.05 -11.15 11.28
N PHE A 329 10.08 -10.73 10.53
CA PHE A 329 9.99 -10.40 9.11
C PHE A 329 10.32 -11.59 8.20
N LEU A 330 10.68 -12.74 8.77
CA LEU A 330 10.90 -13.97 8.01
C LEU A 330 9.63 -14.83 8.03
N VAL A 331 9.13 -15.12 6.83
CA VAL A 331 7.91 -15.88 6.57
C VAL A 331 8.24 -17.30 6.07
N GLY A 332 7.21 -18.08 5.79
CA GLY A 332 7.34 -19.48 5.36
C GLY A 332 7.38 -20.49 6.52
N PRO A 333 7.28 -21.80 6.23
CA PRO A 333 7.16 -22.84 7.25
C PRO A 333 8.38 -22.92 8.17
N ASN A 334 9.57 -22.62 7.62
CA ASN A 334 10.84 -22.63 8.34
C ASN A 334 11.27 -21.23 8.80
N LYS A 335 10.45 -20.19 8.58
CA LYS A 335 10.80 -18.79 8.82
C LYS A 335 12.17 -18.42 8.20
N ASP A 336 12.30 -18.72 6.92
CA ASP A 336 13.55 -18.61 6.16
C ASP A 336 13.35 -17.89 4.81
N MET A 337 12.25 -17.14 4.69
CA MET A 337 11.91 -16.38 3.49
C MET A 337 11.69 -14.92 3.87
N LEU A 338 12.42 -14.00 3.24
CA LEU A 338 12.11 -12.57 3.33
C LEU A 338 11.29 -12.17 2.10
N LYS A 339 10.09 -11.63 2.32
CA LYS A 339 9.13 -11.29 1.26
C LYS A 339 8.84 -9.80 1.25
N LEU A 340 9.06 -9.17 0.11
CA LEU A 340 8.81 -7.74 -0.13
C LEU A 340 7.96 -7.56 -1.38
N HIS A 341 7.00 -6.66 -1.33
CA HIS A 341 6.20 -6.26 -2.49
C HIS A 341 6.47 -4.79 -2.77
N ILE A 342 7.03 -4.53 -3.95
CA ILE A 342 7.39 -3.19 -4.40
C ILE A 342 6.26 -2.68 -5.28
N VAL A 343 5.67 -1.55 -4.89
CA VAL A 343 4.62 -0.84 -5.62
C VAL A 343 5.22 0.45 -6.17
N ILE A 344 5.06 0.72 -7.46
CA ILE A 344 5.50 1.94 -8.12
C ILE A 344 4.36 2.45 -9.01
N SER A 345 3.76 3.57 -8.60
CA SER A 345 2.66 4.21 -9.32
C SER A 345 3.03 5.64 -9.72
N PRO A 346 2.56 6.15 -10.88
CA PRO A 346 2.74 7.54 -11.27
C PRO A 346 2.12 8.49 -10.24
N ALA A 347 2.83 9.54 -9.84
CA ALA A 347 2.30 10.56 -8.93
C ALA A 347 1.96 11.81 -9.74
N ASN A 348 0.66 12.14 -9.80
CA ASN A 348 0.13 13.30 -10.53
C ASN A 348 0.52 14.64 -9.90
#